data_AF-A0A7X7C4J8-F1
#
_entry.id   AF-A0A7X7C4J8-F1
#
_cell.length_a   1.000
_cell.length_b   1.000
_cell.length_c   1.000
_cell.angle_alpha   90.00
_cell.angle_beta   90.00
_cell.angle_gamma   90.00
#
_symmetry.space_group_name_H-M   'P 1'
#
loop_
_entity.id
_entity.type
_entity.pdbx_description
1 polymer ?
#
loop_
_entity_poly.entity_id
_entity_poly.type
_entity_poly.pdbx_seq_one_letter_code
_entity_poly.pdbx_strand_id
1 'polypeptide(L)' 'IIVEGILKPGKTSMKPYIHNEDIYNYYYYVNDLSSRENRKWLDKMYFAPIHQDEIRRNTNLVQNPGFDN' A
#
# COMPACT_ATOMS: atom_id res chain seq x y z
N ILE A 1 11.15 -1.03 1.10
CA ILE A 1 11.79 0.27 0.79
C ILE A 1 13.28 0.01 0.77
N ILE A 2 13.93 0.30 -0.35
CA ILE A 2 15.39 0.22 -0.47
C ILE A 2 15.90 1.66 -0.48
N VAL A 3 16.95 1.92 0.31
CA VAL A 3 17.62 3.22 0.36
C VAL A 3 19.06 3.02 -0.10
N GLU A 4 19.47 3.76 -1.11
CA GLU A 4 20.81 3.70 -1.69
C GLU A 4 21.50 5.06 -1.54
N GLY A 5 22.73 5.06 -1.01
CA GLY A 5 23.57 6.25 -0.90
C GLY A 5 24.75 6.17 -1.86
N ILE A 6 24.75 7.02 -2.89
CA ILE A 6 25.81 7.07 -3.90
C ILE A 6 26.78 8.21 -3.56
N LEU A 7 28.06 7.89 -3.41
CA LEU A 7 29.10 8.89 -3.11
C LEU A 7 29.18 9.91 -4.25
N LYS A 8 29.11 11.20 -3.93
CA LYS A 8 29.24 12.26 -4.93
C LYS A 8 30.66 12.26 -5.51
N PRO A 9 30.82 12.61 -6.81
CA PRO A 9 32.13 12.69 -7.43
C PRO A 9 33.09 13.58 -6.63
N GLY A 10 34.32 13.10 -6.41
CA GLY A 10 35.36 13.85 -5.69
C GLY A 10 35.19 13.91 -4.17
N LYS A 11 34.17 13.27 -3.60
CA LYS A 11 34.04 13.09 -2.14
C LYS A 11 34.69 11.79 -1.69
N THR A 12 35.05 11.73 -0.41
CA THR A 12 35.66 10.54 0.22
C THR A 12 34.70 9.97 1.24
N SER A 13 34.56 8.64 1.28
CA SER A 13 33.77 8.00 2.32
C SER A 13 34.51 8.02 3.65
N MET A 14 33.78 8.29 4.74
CA MET A 14 34.32 8.17 6.09
C MET A 14 33.95 6.81 6.68
N LYS A 15 34.84 6.25 7.51
CA LYS A 15 34.56 5.07 8.35
C LYS A 15 34.62 5.48 9.82
N PRO A 16 33.61 5.16 10.64
CA PRO A 16 32.34 4.52 10.27
C PRO A 16 31.49 5.43 9.37
N TYR A 17 30.57 4.81 8.61
CA TYR A 17 29.63 5.55 7.77
C TYR A 17 28.74 6.44 8.64
N ILE A 18 28.54 7.68 8.19
CA ILE A 18 27.59 8.65 8.77
C ILE A 18 26.75 9.19 7.63
N HIS A 19 25.43 9.27 7.83
CA HIS A 19 24.51 9.87 6.88
C HIS A 19 24.86 11.35 6.67
N ASN A 20 25.13 11.75 5.43
CA ASN A 20 25.54 13.10 5.10
C ASN A 20 25.17 13.42 3.64
N GLU A 21 24.20 14.32 3.46
CA GLU A 21 23.69 14.73 2.15
C GLU A 21 24.66 15.62 1.35
N ASP A 22 25.70 16.20 1.97
CA ASP A 22 26.76 16.93 1.26
C ASP A 22 27.77 15.99 0.58
N ILE A 23 27.87 14.75 1.07
CA ILE A 23 28.83 13.74 0.62
C ILE A 23 28.16 12.71 -0.30
N TYR A 24 26.89 12.37 -0.04
CA TYR A 24 26.16 11.33 -0.75
C TYR A 24 24.88 11.86 -1.38
N ASN A 25 24.47 11.25 -2.50
CA ASN A 25 23.11 11.36 -3.03
C ASN A 25 22.31 10.15 -2.56
N TYR A 26 21.17 10.40 -1.93
CA TYR A 26 20.29 9.34 -1.44
C TYR A 26 19.10 9.14 -2.36
N TYR A 27 18.84 7.89 -2.72
CA TYR A 27 17.70 7.48 -3.54
C TYR A 27 16.82 6.52 -2.76
N TYR A 28 15.51 6.77 -2.84
CA TYR A 28 14.48 5.98 -2.17
C TYR A 28 13.67 5.24 -3.22
N TYR A 29 13.76 3.91 -3.18
CA TYR A 29 13.00 3.06 -4.08
C TYR A 29 11.83 2.44 -3.33
N VAL A 30 10.62 2.76 -3.78
CA VAL A 30 9.40 2.07 -3.37
C VAL A 30 9.44 0.70 -4.05
N ASN A 31 9.47 -0.35 -3.23
CA ASN A 31 9.42 -1.70 -3.75
C ASN A 31 7.97 -2.03 -4.09
N ASP A 32 7.75 -2.60 -5.27
CA ASP A 32 6.47 -3.20 -5.59
C ASP A 32 6.22 -4.41 -4.68
N LEU A 33 5.03 -4.46 -4.09
CA LEU A 33 4.55 -5.51 -3.19
C LEU A 33 3.39 -6.30 -3.80
N SER A 34 3.00 -6.00 -5.05
CA SER A 34 1.89 -6.64 -5.75
C SER A 34 1.97 -8.17 -5.79
N SER A 35 3.18 -8.75 -5.80
CA SER A 35 3.43 -10.20 -5.79
C SER A 35 3.05 -10.88 -4.47
N ARG A 36 2.98 -10.14 -3.36
CA ARG A 36 2.62 -10.66 -2.03
C ARG A 36 1.25 -10.19 -1.58
N GLU A 37 0.86 -8.97 -1.93
CA GLU A 37 -0.40 -8.38 -1.51
C GLU A 37 -1.11 -7.73 -2.70
N ASN A 38 -2.31 -8.20 -3.02
CA ASN A 38 -3.17 -7.63 -4.05
C ASN A 38 -4.39 -6.93 -3.41
N ARG A 39 -4.13 -6.17 -2.34
CA ARG A 39 -5.17 -5.50 -1.56
C ARG A 39 -5.75 -4.35 -2.39
N LYS A 40 -7.08 -4.28 -2.43
CA LYS A 40 -7.81 -3.20 -3.08
C LYS A 40 -8.89 -2.70 -2.13
N TRP A 41 -9.08 -1.39 -2.09
CA TRP A 41 -10.25 -0.78 -1.48
C TRP A 41 -11.25 -0.45 -2.59
N LEU A 42 -12.48 -0.91 -2.42
CA LEU A 42 -13.61 -0.62 -3.30
C LEU A 42 -14.70 0.04 -2.46
N ASP A 43 -15.48 0.95 -3.05
CA ASP A 43 -16.54 1.66 -2.31
C ASP A 43 -17.57 0.70 -1.68
N LYS A 44 -17.82 -0.47 -2.29
CA LYS A 44 -18.69 -1.49 -1.69
C LYS A 44 -18.19 -2.03 -0.35
N MET A 45 -16.92 -1.83 0.00
CA MET A 45 -16.34 -2.32 1.25
C MET A 45 -16.65 -1.44 2.48
N TYR A 46 -17.31 -0.28 2.30
CA TYR A 46 -17.76 0.54 3.42
C TYR A 46 -18.81 -0.18 4.30
N PHE A 47 -19.58 -1.10 3.72
CA PHE A 47 -20.58 -1.89 4.43
C PHE A 47 -20.45 -3.36 4.07
N ALA A 48 -20.50 -4.26 5.04
CA ALA A 48 -20.49 -5.71 4.78
C ALA A 48 -21.76 -6.14 4.01
N PRO A 49 -21.73 -7.17 3.16
CA PRO A 49 -22.94 -7.67 2.52
C PRO A 49 -23.94 -8.19 3.55
N ILE A 50 -25.21 -7.90 3.34
CA ILE A 50 -26.30 -8.51 4.10
C ILE A 50 -26.40 -9.98 3.69
N HIS A 51 -26.53 -10.87 4.67
CA HIS A 51 -26.62 -12.31 4.42
C HIS A 51 -27.85 -12.64 3.54
N GLN A 52 -27.69 -13.53 2.57
CA GLN A 52 -28.74 -13.84 1.60
C GLN A 52 -30.04 -14.33 2.28
N ASP A 53 -29.93 -15.09 3.38
CA ASP A 53 -31.10 -15.54 4.12
C ASP A 53 -31.92 -14.40 4.74
N GLU A 54 -31.26 -13.32 5.16
CA GLU A 54 -31.95 -12.16 5.73
C GLU A 54 -32.72 -11.40 4.65
N ILE A 55 -32.14 -11.25 3.46
CA ILE A 55 -32.83 -10.66 2.29
C ILE A 55 -34.02 -11.54 1.87
N ARG A 56 -33.84 -12.87 1.83
CA ARG A 56 -34.94 -13.78 1.43
C ARG A 56 -36.09 -13.81 2.43
N ARG A 57 -35.82 -13.61 3.72
CA ARG A 57 -36.85 -13.58 4.77
C ARG A 57 -37.65 -12.29 4.78
N ASN A 58 -37.06 -11.17 4.36
CA ASN A 58 -37.71 -9.86 4.34
C ASN A 58 -37.64 -9.22 2.95
N THR A 59 -38.74 -9.32 2.20
CA THR A 59 -38.84 -8.78 0.82
C THR A 59 -38.71 -7.26 0.72
N ASN A 60 -38.81 -6.53 1.84
CA ASN A 60 -38.59 -5.08 1.87
C ASN A 60 -37.12 -4.69 2.13
N LEU A 61 -36.25 -5.66 2.43
CA LEU A 61 -34.84 -5.42 2.69
C LEU A 61 -34.06 -5.34 1.37
N VAL A 62 -33.29 -4.27 1.20
CA VAL A 62 -32.45 -4.04 0.01
C VAL A 62 -30.99 -4.27 0.39
N GLN A 63 -30.22 -4.90 -0.51
CA GLN A 63 -28.79 -5.15 -0.31
C GLN A 63 -27.98 -3.85 -0.26
N ASN A 64 -26.84 -3.91 0.44
CA ASN A 64 -25.86 -2.82 0.48
C ASN A 64 -25.27 -2.55 -0.92
N PRO A 65 -24.95 -1.28 -1.26
CA PRO A 65 -24.47 -0.92 -2.59
C PRO A 65 -23.24 -1.71 -3.04
N GLY A 66 -23.26 -2.22 -4.28
CA GLY A 66 -22.14 -2.93 -4.90
C GLY A 66 -22.04 -4.42 -4.56
N PHE A 67 -23.02 -4.97 -3.85
CA PHE A 67 -23.25 -6.41 -3.75
C PHE A 67 -24.50 -6.80 -4.52
N ASP A 68 -24.45 -7.96 -5.18
CA ASP A 68 -25.58 -8.49 -5.94
C ASP A 68 -26.64 -9.10 -5.01
N ASN A 69 -27.89 -9.16 -5.49
CA ASN A 69 -29.01 -9.81 -4.81
C ASN A 69 -29.00 -11.33 -5.03
#